data_AF-Q0CKM1-F1
#
_entry.id   AF-Q0CKM1-F1
#
_cell.length_a   1.000
_cell.length_b   1.000
_cell.length_c   1.000
_cell.angle_alpha   90.00
_cell.angle_beta   90.00
_cell.angle_gamma   90.00
#
_symmetry.space_group_name_H-M   'P 1'
#
loop_
_entity.id
_entity.type
_entity.pdbx_description
1 polymer ?
#
loop_
_entity_poly.entity_id
_entity_poly.type
_entity_poly.pdbx_seq_one_letter_code
_entity_poly.pdbx_strand_id
1 'polypeptide(L)'
;MEYAIATYALFKLGAILVPLNPSFNTVQVVSALSHLQASHLIISSESNLPRKEPRSNLPLLQHLVQDLGALKLQSALVPTLRNIILVDNASGRFDGSSYRSLTPYASVISEATADEAPLAPRGLSPHDIVNIQFTSGTTAMPKAACLSHRSILNNGAQIGDRMRLTPEDIVCCPPPLFHCFGSILGYMATATHGSAIVFPTESFNAKAALRAVQEEKCTALYGVPTMFLEELGLLQDGEVSSEGFQYLRTGIAAGSSIPAELMKKLHKTLNLTELTICYGMTETSPVSAMTTTDDPIEKRINTVGRLMPHVEAKVVDPADRSRTLPIGVRGELAVSGYLLMKEYWDDPERTTEVMFPDVKGKVWMHTGDEASMSPDGYVTITGRIKDLIIRGGENIHPLEIENCLLTCPGVADVSVVGVPDERYGEVVAAFVIPQEQNSEATQEDTIREWVRHGLSHHLGKNCRCVFHVQPLTRSSPEPYAQWISQLRGAMFVGFDAEFSVYGVHTEYSTHLSILLDMAHPIEWRTFYPTSQIPPPTPRMTSEPQLSGRRIQVAGAIGAGKTTFARRLGKALSIPVCELDSLFHESRAGGALSADDARRTVQALVESNDEWILDGKYVVAIPPEEFMLNQGTATGFS
;
A
#
# COMPACT_ATOMS: atom_id res chain seq x y z
N MET A 1 -6.27 -3.88 -20.84
CA MET A 1 -6.89 -2.60 -21.29
C MET A 1 -8.10 -2.20 -20.43
N GLU A 2 -8.89 -3.17 -20.03
CA GLU A 2 -10.14 -3.15 -19.27
C GLU A 2 -10.10 -2.25 -18.03
N TYR A 3 -9.00 -2.26 -17.27
CA TYR A 3 -8.80 -1.40 -16.10
C TYR A 3 -8.79 0.10 -16.44
N ALA A 4 -8.18 0.49 -17.56
CA ALA A 4 -8.19 1.87 -18.04
C ALA A 4 -9.61 2.28 -18.47
N ILE A 5 -10.31 1.43 -19.21
CA ILE A 5 -11.71 1.66 -19.59
C ILE A 5 -12.59 1.81 -18.34
N ALA A 6 -12.45 0.91 -17.35
CA ALA A 6 -13.17 0.96 -16.08
C ALA A 6 -12.87 2.25 -15.31
N THR A 7 -11.61 2.69 -15.27
CA THR A 7 -11.24 3.92 -14.56
C THR A 7 -11.93 5.15 -15.16
N TYR A 8 -11.89 5.34 -16.48
CA TYR A 8 -12.65 6.43 -17.11
C TYR A 8 -14.16 6.29 -16.94
N ALA A 9 -14.72 5.09 -17.05
CA ALA A 9 -16.15 4.86 -16.90
C ALA A 9 -16.62 5.22 -15.49
N LEU A 10 -15.93 4.74 -14.45
CA LEU A 10 -16.27 5.03 -13.05
C LEU A 10 -16.10 6.51 -12.71
N PHE A 11 -15.02 7.14 -13.19
CA PHE A 11 -14.82 8.58 -13.00
C PHE A 11 -15.94 9.40 -13.68
N LYS A 12 -16.36 9.05 -14.91
CA LYS A 12 -17.48 9.73 -15.60
C LYS A 12 -18.84 9.44 -14.96
N LEU A 13 -18.99 8.33 -14.24
CA LEU A 13 -20.20 7.99 -13.47
C LEU A 13 -20.25 8.66 -12.08
N GLY A 14 -19.13 9.19 -11.58
CA GLY A 14 -19.01 9.63 -10.18
C GLY A 14 -19.02 8.46 -9.20
N ALA A 15 -18.57 7.27 -9.64
CA ALA A 15 -18.40 6.12 -8.78
C ALA A 15 -16.98 6.09 -8.22
N ILE A 16 -16.84 5.69 -6.95
CA ILE A 16 -15.53 5.54 -6.32
C ILE A 16 -14.88 4.27 -6.86
N LEU A 17 -13.74 4.43 -7.55
CA LEU A 17 -12.84 3.34 -7.93
C LEU A 17 -11.90 3.02 -6.77
N VAL A 18 -11.97 1.80 -6.26
CA VAL A 18 -10.95 1.30 -5.33
C VAL A 18 -10.14 0.21 -6.01
N PRO A 19 -8.86 0.44 -6.34
CA PRO A 19 -8.01 -0.62 -6.82
C PRO A 19 -7.41 -1.40 -5.63
N LEU A 20 -7.48 -2.73 -5.70
CA LEU A 20 -6.84 -3.62 -4.73
C LEU A 20 -5.53 -4.17 -5.27
N ASN A 21 -4.58 -4.48 -4.38
CA ASN A 21 -3.38 -5.21 -4.76
C ASN A 21 -3.77 -6.66 -5.15
N PRO A 22 -3.45 -7.12 -6.37
CA PRO A 22 -3.81 -8.46 -6.88
C PRO A 22 -3.15 -9.64 -6.16
N SER A 23 -2.04 -9.39 -5.45
CA SER A 23 -1.39 -10.38 -4.57
C SER A 23 -2.23 -10.69 -3.32
N PHE A 24 -3.18 -9.82 -2.95
CA PHE A 24 -4.03 -10.03 -1.77
C PHE A 24 -4.66 -11.42 -1.76
N ASN A 25 -4.67 -12.01 -0.56
CA ASN A 25 -5.32 -13.28 -0.31
C ASN A 25 -6.83 -13.07 -0.08
N THR A 26 -7.58 -14.17 -0.02
CA THR A 26 -9.04 -14.15 0.15
C THR A 26 -9.51 -13.36 1.37
N VAL A 27 -8.82 -13.46 2.50
CA VAL A 27 -9.17 -12.74 3.74
C VAL A 27 -8.95 -11.24 3.59
N GLN A 28 -7.85 -10.83 2.96
CA GLN A 28 -7.56 -9.41 2.69
C GLN A 28 -8.57 -8.80 1.71
N VAL A 29 -8.93 -9.50 0.63
CA VAL A 29 -9.94 -9.02 -0.33
C VAL A 29 -11.31 -8.91 0.35
N VAL A 30 -11.75 -9.94 1.09
CA VAL A 30 -13.00 -9.88 1.87
C VAL A 30 -12.99 -8.70 2.84
N SER A 31 -11.92 -8.55 3.63
CA SER A 31 -11.79 -7.49 4.62
C SER A 31 -11.87 -6.09 3.99
N ALA A 32 -11.17 -5.87 2.86
CA ALA A 32 -11.25 -4.63 2.11
C ALA A 32 -12.66 -4.36 1.58
N LEU A 33 -13.31 -5.35 0.95
CA LEU A 33 -14.67 -5.23 0.42
C LEU A 33 -15.71 -4.93 1.52
N SER A 34 -15.62 -5.61 2.68
CA SER A 34 -16.51 -5.40 3.83
C SER A 34 -16.28 -4.03 4.48
N HIS A 35 -15.03 -3.60 4.67
CA HIS A 35 -14.70 -2.29 5.25
C HIS A 35 -15.18 -1.12 4.36
N LEU A 36 -15.02 -1.25 3.05
CA LEU A 36 -15.45 -0.24 2.07
C LEU A 36 -16.94 -0.33 1.72
N GLN A 37 -17.68 -1.31 2.25
CA GLN A 37 -19.08 -1.57 1.89
C GLN A 37 -19.30 -1.66 0.36
N ALA A 38 -18.36 -2.31 -0.32
CA ALA A 38 -18.29 -2.39 -1.77
C ALA A 38 -19.60 -2.93 -2.38
N SER A 39 -20.08 -2.31 -3.46
CA SER A 39 -21.29 -2.74 -4.16
C SER A 39 -21.02 -3.51 -5.45
N HIS A 40 -19.86 -3.36 -6.06
CA HIS A 40 -19.42 -4.12 -7.23
C HIS A 40 -17.95 -4.51 -7.10
N LEU A 41 -17.59 -5.65 -7.70
CA LEU A 41 -16.21 -6.12 -7.84
C LEU A 41 -15.92 -6.40 -9.33
N ILE A 42 -14.94 -5.71 -9.92
CA ILE A 42 -14.36 -6.04 -11.22
C ILE A 42 -13.09 -6.85 -10.94
N ILE A 43 -12.96 -8.05 -11.51
CA ILE A 43 -11.86 -8.97 -11.22
C ILE A 43 -11.53 -9.85 -12.42
N SER A 44 -10.26 -10.19 -12.61
CA SER A 44 -9.84 -11.15 -13.64
C SER A 44 -10.04 -12.62 -13.20
N SER A 45 -10.23 -13.52 -14.17
CA SER A 45 -10.27 -14.97 -13.94
C SER A 45 -9.00 -15.51 -13.29
N GLU A 46 -7.84 -14.95 -13.66
CA GLU A 46 -6.53 -15.26 -13.11
C GLU A 46 -5.79 -13.97 -12.70
N SER A 47 -5.09 -13.99 -11.57
CA SER A 47 -4.10 -12.97 -11.20
C SER A 47 -2.74 -13.37 -11.74
N ASN A 48 -2.20 -12.57 -12.67
CA ASN A 48 -0.91 -12.82 -13.32
C ASN A 48 0.21 -12.03 -12.64
N LEU A 49 1.02 -12.76 -11.86
CA LEU A 49 2.00 -12.22 -10.92
C LEU A 49 3.41 -12.46 -11.51
N PRO A 50 4.30 -11.45 -11.69
CA PRO A 50 5.62 -11.60 -12.29
C PRO A 50 6.40 -12.73 -11.67
N ARG A 51 7.05 -13.49 -12.55
CA ARG A 51 7.86 -14.65 -12.19
C ARG A 51 7.07 -15.76 -11.46
N LYS A 52 5.73 -15.68 -11.36
CA LYS A 52 4.83 -16.79 -10.99
C LYS A 52 4.03 -17.29 -12.19
N GLU A 53 3.50 -18.50 -12.03
CA GLU A 53 2.36 -18.98 -12.81
C GLU A 53 1.06 -18.20 -12.47
N PRO A 54 0.12 -18.10 -13.43
CA PRO A 54 -1.22 -17.56 -13.22
C PRO A 54 -1.96 -18.18 -12.02
N ARG A 55 -2.47 -17.34 -11.11
CA ARG A 55 -3.28 -17.78 -9.96
C ARG A 55 -4.78 -17.61 -10.27
N SER A 56 -5.53 -18.70 -10.38
CA SER A 56 -6.99 -18.61 -10.52
C SER A 56 -7.63 -17.88 -9.33
N ASN A 57 -8.53 -16.94 -9.63
CA ASN A 57 -9.33 -16.23 -8.63
C ASN A 57 -10.66 -16.95 -8.30
N LEU A 58 -10.95 -18.09 -8.92
CA LEU A 58 -12.15 -18.88 -8.64
C LEU A 58 -12.32 -19.26 -7.14
N PRO A 59 -11.27 -19.67 -6.39
CA PRO A 59 -11.40 -19.96 -4.95
C PRO A 59 -11.80 -18.74 -4.10
N LEU A 60 -11.34 -17.55 -4.50
CA LEU A 60 -11.76 -16.28 -3.90
C LEU A 60 -13.24 -16.00 -4.19
N LEU A 61 -13.68 -16.19 -5.43
CA LEU A 61 -15.08 -16.01 -5.84
C LEU A 61 -16.02 -16.98 -5.12
N GLN A 62 -15.65 -18.25 -4.99
CA GLN A 62 -16.40 -19.27 -4.24
C GLN A 62 -16.44 -19.00 -2.73
N HIS A 63 -15.44 -18.32 -2.17
CA HIS A 63 -15.46 -17.89 -0.78
C HIS A 63 -16.35 -16.65 -0.58
N LEU A 64 -16.35 -15.72 -1.54
CA LEU A 64 -17.22 -14.54 -1.53
C LEU A 64 -18.70 -14.90 -1.74
N VAL A 65 -19.01 -15.86 -2.63
CA VAL A 65 -20.37 -16.21 -3.07
C VAL A 65 -20.60 -17.70 -2.92
N GLN A 66 -21.58 -18.08 -2.09
CA GLN A 66 -21.82 -19.48 -1.72
C GLN A 66 -22.29 -20.38 -2.89
N ASP A 67 -23.04 -19.82 -3.83
CA ASP A 67 -23.48 -20.50 -5.05
C ASP A 67 -23.25 -19.58 -6.26
N LEU A 68 -22.17 -19.84 -6.99
CA LEU A 68 -21.84 -19.09 -8.20
C LEU A 68 -22.80 -19.40 -9.37
N GLY A 69 -23.52 -20.52 -9.34
CA GLY A 69 -24.49 -20.94 -10.37
C GLY A 69 -25.88 -20.32 -10.21
N ALA A 70 -26.16 -19.69 -9.07
CA ALA A 70 -27.39 -18.94 -8.84
C ALA A 70 -27.52 -17.75 -9.81
N LEU A 71 -28.76 -17.40 -10.18
CA LEU A 71 -29.04 -16.23 -11.03
C LEU A 71 -28.87 -14.88 -10.30
N LYS A 72 -28.81 -14.88 -8.97
CA LYS A 72 -28.67 -13.67 -8.15
C LYS A 72 -27.48 -13.82 -7.22
N LEU A 73 -26.52 -12.91 -7.36
CA LEU A 73 -25.36 -12.83 -6.48
C LEU A 73 -25.78 -12.57 -5.02
N GLN A 74 -25.23 -13.34 -4.09
CA GLN A 74 -25.40 -13.15 -2.65
C GLN A 74 -24.10 -13.48 -1.92
N SER A 75 -23.58 -12.53 -1.15
CA SER A 75 -22.42 -12.72 -0.29
C SER A 75 -22.82 -12.52 1.18
N ALA A 76 -22.58 -13.52 2.02
CA ALA A 76 -22.75 -13.39 3.46
C ALA A 76 -21.61 -12.59 4.12
N LEU A 77 -20.43 -12.58 3.49
CA LEU A 77 -19.24 -11.86 3.97
C LEU A 77 -19.27 -10.38 3.60
N VAL A 78 -19.84 -10.05 2.43
CA VAL A 78 -19.99 -8.68 1.93
C VAL A 78 -21.46 -8.46 1.50
N PRO A 79 -22.41 -8.27 2.44
CA PRO A 79 -23.84 -8.13 2.11
C PRO A 79 -24.19 -6.96 1.19
N THR A 80 -23.27 -6.01 1.03
CA THR A 80 -23.41 -4.84 0.13
C THR A 80 -23.09 -5.18 -1.32
N LEU A 81 -22.39 -6.28 -1.60
CA LEU A 81 -21.94 -6.67 -2.93
C LEU A 81 -23.13 -7.13 -3.78
N ARG A 82 -23.38 -6.42 -4.88
CA ARG A 82 -24.53 -6.59 -5.78
C ARG A 82 -24.18 -7.31 -7.08
N ASN A 83 -22.96 -7.11 -7.57
CA ASN A 83 -22.48 -7.74 -8.80
C ASN A 83 -20.97 -8.01 -8.77
N ILE A 84 -20.54 -9.04 -9.49
CA ILE A 84 -19.13 -9.29 -9.80
C ILE A 84 -18.99 -9.31 -11.33
N ILE A 85 -18.15 -8.43 -11.87
CA ILE A 85 -17.84 -8.35 -13.29
C ILE A 85 -16.51 -9.08 -13.52
N LEU A 86 -16.55 -10.16 -14.31
CA LEU A 86 -15.41 -11.03 -14.54
C LEU A 86 -14.73 -10.70 -15.88
N VAL A 87 -13.45 -10.36 -15.84
CA VAL A 87 -12.58 -10.25 -17.03
C VAL A 87 -11.92 -11.61 -17.28
N ASP A 88 -12.22 -12.25 -18.41
CA ASP A 88 -11.52 -13.49 -18.79
C ASP A 88 -10.17 -13.17 -19.42
N ASN A 89 -9.09 -13.46 -18.68
CA ASN A 89 -7.70 -13.41 -19.13
C ASN A 89 -7.04 -14.80 -19.14
N ALA A 90 -7.81 -15.87 -18.92
CA ALA A 90 -7.30 -17.23 -18.75
C ALA A 90 -6.99 -17.92 -20.09
N SER A 91 -7.22 -17.26 -21.23
CA SER A 91 -6.96 -17.78 -22.58
C SER A 91 -7.51 -19.19 -22.81
N GLY A 92 -8.73 -19.45 -22.33
CA GLY A 92 -9.40 -20.75 -22.43
C GLY A 92 -9.09 -21.76 -21.31
N ARG A 93 -8.28 -21.41 -20.30
CA ARG A 93 -8.10 -22.22 -19.08
C ARG A 93 -9.26 -22.12 -18.09
N PHE A 94 -10.16 -21.15 -18.28
CA PHE A 94 -11.32 -20.90 -17.43
C PHE A 94 -12.63 -21.22 -18.15
N ASP A 95 -13.49 -22.02 -17.53
CA ASP A 95 -14.87 -22.25 -17.98
C ASP A 95 -15.86 -21.55 -17.03
N GLY A 96 -16.29 -20.36 -17.44
CA GLY A 96 -17.29 -19.57 -16.71
C GLY A 96 -18.74 -19.94 -16.98
N SER A 97 -19.02 -20.90 -17.88
CA SER A 97 -20.39 -21.16 -18.40
C SER A 97 -21.41 -21.57 -17.33
N SER A 98 -20.92 -22.13 -16.21
CA SER A 98 -21.73 -22.53 -15.06
C SER A 98 -21.98 -21.41 -14.04
N TYR A 99 -21.23 -20.30 -14.08
CA TYR A 99 -21.24 -19.26 -13.04
C TYR A 99 -22.17 -18.09 -13.37
N ARG A 100 -23.48 -18.36 -13.36
CA ARG A 100 -24.54 -17.40 -13.74
C ARG A 100 -24.68 -16.16 -12.84
N SER A 101 -24.05 -16.16 -11.67
CA SER A 101 -24.02 -15.00 -10.76
C SER A 101 -22.95 -13.96 -11.13
N LEU A 102 -22.03 -14.32 -12.03
CA LEU A 102 -20.96 -13.44 -12.51
C LEU A 102 -21.39 -12.80 -13.84
N THR A 103 -21.12 -11.50 -14.00
CA THR A 103 -21.33 -10.78 -15.26
C THR A 103 -20.04 -10.82 -16.08
N PRO A 104 -19.98 -11.43 -17.28
CA PRO A 104 -18.80 -11.37 -18.13
C PRO A 104 -18.52 -9.93 -18.57
N TYR A 105 -17.28 -9.45 -18.46
CA TYR A 105 -16.90 -8.10 -18.91
C TYR A 105 -17.22 -7.89 -20.41
N ALA A 106 -17.06 -8.94 -21.22
CA ALA A 106 -17.43 -8.92 -22.63
C ALA A 106 -18.92 -8.65 -22.87
N SER A 107 -19.85 -9.07 -22.01
CA SER A 107 -21.27 -8.76 -22.18
C SER A 107 -21.54 -7.27 -21.92
N VAL A 108 -20.94 -6.72 -20.86
CA VAL A 108 -21.01 -5.29 -20.51
C VAL A 108 -20.52 -4.41 -21.66
N ILE A 109 -19.45 -4.80 -22.34
CA ILE A 109 -18.95 -4.07 -23.52
C ILE A 109 -19.82 -4.31 -24.75
N SER A 110 -20.37 -5.52 -24.97
CA SER A 110 -21.24 -5.79 -26.12
C SER A 110 -22.60 -5.09 -26.07
N GLU A 111 -23.08 -4.77 -24.86
CA GLU A 111 -24.30 -4.00 -24.62
C GLU A 111 -24.09 -2.48 -24.77
N ALA A 112 -22.83 -2.01 -24.78
CA ALA A 112 -22.52 -0.61 -24.96
C ALA A 112 -22.75 -0.18 -26.42
N THR A 113 -23.74 0.68 -26.65
CA THR A 113 -23.95 1.30 -27.96
C THR A 113 -22.83 2.31 -28.24
N ALA A 114 -22.06 2.07 -29.31
CA ALA A 114 -21.05 3.00 -29.80
C ALA A 114 -21.68 4.15 -30.60
N ASP A 115 -22.52 4.97 -29.94
CA ASP A 115 -23.09 6.19 -30.53
C ASP A 115 -22.11 7.38 -30.54
N GLU A 116 -20.91 7.17 -29.96
CA GLU A 116 -19.84 8.15 -29.75
C GLU A 116 -20.28 9.43 -29.01
N ALA A 117 -21.49 9.43 -28.43
CA ALA A 117 -22.06 10.61 -27.82
C ALA A 117 -21.36 10.91 -26.47
N PRO A 118 -21.03 12.18 -26.18
CA PRO A 118 -20.53 12.55 -24.87
C PRO A 118 -21.62 12.28 -23.82
N LEU A 119 -21.25 11.58 -22.74
CA LEU A 119 -22.15 11.35 -21.61
C LEU A 119 -22.72 12.68 -21.11
N ALA A 120 -24.04 12.73 -20.93
CA ALA A 120 -24.72 13.90 -20.40
C ALA A 120 -24.12 14.32 -19.04
N PRO A 121 -23.94 15.63 -18.77
CA PRO A 121 -23.35 16.12 -17.52
C PRO A 121 -24.05 15.54 -16.28
N ARG A 122 -23.30 14.79 -15.48
CA ARG A 122 -23.81 14.08 -14.28
C ARG A 122 -23.95 14.95 -13.02
N GLY A 123 -23.60 16.24 -13.09
CA GLY A 123 -23.64 17.15 -11.95
C GLY A 123 -22.57 16.90 -10.88
N LEU A 124 -21.49 16.19 -11.22
CA LEU A 124 -20.39 15.85 -10.30
C LEU A 124 -19.63 17.11 -9.85
N SER A 125 -19.18 17.11 -8.59
CA SER A 125 -18.28 18.13 -8.06
C SER A 125 -16.82 17.72 -8.31
N PRO A 126 -15.92 18.66 -8.65
CA PRO A 126 -14.49 18.37 -8.73
C PRO A 126 -13.90 17.97 -7.36
N HIS A 127 -14.63 18.17 -6.26
CA HIS A 127 -14.23 17.78 -4.91
C HIS A 127 -14.83 16.42 -4.46
N ASP A 128 -15.58 15.71 -5.30
CA ASP A 128 -16.08 14.38 -4.95
C ASP A 128 -14.93 13.37 -4.84
N ILE A 129 -15.06 12.41 -3.92
CA ILE A 129 -14.15 11.26 -3.84
C ILE A 129 -14.41 10.42 -5.07
N VAL A 130 -13.35 10.09 -5.81
CA VAL A 130 -13.45 9.27 -7.03
C VAL A 130 -12.50 8.07 -6.98
N ASN A 131 -11.51 8.11 -6.09
CA ASN A 131 -10.55 7.03 -5.95
C ASN A 131 -10.17 6.87 -4.47
N ILE A 132 -10.12 5.63 -3.99
CA ILE A 132 -9.59 5.29 -2.68
C ILE A 132 -8.43 4.33 -2.89
N GLN A 133 -7.26 4.63 -2.33
CA GLN A 133 -6.10 3.74 -2.42
C GLN A 133 -5.66 3.28 -1.03
N PHE A 134 -5.41 1.98 -0.91
CA PHE A 134 -4.87 1.42 0.32
C PHE A 134 -3.37 1.71 0.44
N THR A 135 -2.94 2.30 1.55
CA THR A 135 -1.54 2.53 1.91
C THR A 135 -1.13 1.61 3.05
N SER A 136 0.13 1.16 3.03
CA SER A 136 0.73 0.35 4.09
C SER A 136 0.87 1.19 5.37
N GLY A 137 -0.09 1.05 6.28
CA GLY A 137 0.03 1.60 7.63
C GLY A 137 1.02 0.79 8.47
N THR A 138 1.61 1.42 9.48
CA THR A 138 2.44 0.75 10.53
C THR A 138 1.58 -0.10 11.50
N THR A 139 0.41 -0.54 11.06
CA THR A 139 -0.60 -1.27 11.85
C THR A 139 -1.22 -2.34 10.96
N ALA A 140 -1.71 -3.43 11.55
CA ALA A 140 -2.22 -4.61 10.82
C ALA A 140 -3.33 -4.36 9.78
N MET A 141 -4.01 -3.20 9.81
CA MET A 141 -4.97 -2.78 8.78
C MET A 141 -4.41 -1.63 7.92
N PRO A 142 -4.33 -1.79 6.58
CA PRO A 142 -3.97 -0.73 5.63
C PRO A 142 -4.91 0.48 5.74
N LYS A 143 -4.41 1.69 5.48
CA LYS A 143 -5.21 2.93 5.50
C LYS A 143 -5.82 3.19 4.14
N ALA A 144 -7.06 3.67 4.07
CA ALA A 144 -7.77 3.91 2.82
C ALA A 144 -7.81 5.40 2.45
N ALA A 145 -6.80 5.91 1.72
CA ALA A 145 -6.67 7.33 1.41
C ALA A 145 -7.65 7.77 0.31
N CYS A 146 -8.49 8.78 0.60
CA CYS A 146 -9.57 9.23 -0.29
C CYS A 146 -9.16 10.41 -1.18
N LEU A 147 -9.06 10.17 -2.49
CA LEU A 147 -8.60 11.12 -3.49
C LEU A 147 -9.77 11.64 -4.35
N SER A 148 -9.64 12.88 -4.82
CA SER A 148 -10.71 13.60 -5.54
C SER A 148 -10.41 13.78 -7.02
N HIS A 149 -11.44 14.07 -7.82
CA HIS A 149 -11.26 14.46 -9.22
C HIS A 149 -10.23 15.60 -9.37
N ARG A 150 -10.37 16.66 -8.56
CA ARG A 150 -9.45 17.81 -8.57
C ARG A 150 -8.03 17.43 -8.19
N SER A 151 -7.84 16.52 -7.24
CA SER A 151 -6.49 16.19 -6.77
C SER A 151 -5.74 15.33 -7.78
N ILE A 152 -6.39 14.28 -8.32
CA ILE A 152 -5.81 13.37 -9.30
C ILE A 152 -5.58 14.03 -10.66
N LEU A 153 -6.60 14.70 -11.23
CA LEU A 153 -6.54 15.23 -12.59
C LEU A 153 -5.46 16.31 -12.73
N ASN A 154 -5.41 17.24 -11.77
CA ASN A 154 -4.37 18.27 -11.77
C ASN A 154 -3.00 17.64 -11.60
N ASN A 155 -2.82 16.63 -10.73
CA ASN A 155 -1.49 16.05 -10.54
C ASN A 155 -0.98 15.34 -11.80
N GLY A 156 -1.83 14.57 -12.48
CA GLY A 156 -1.49 13.98 -13.79
C GLY A 156 -1.07 15.04 -14.81
N ALA A 157 -1.84 16.13 -14.94
CA ALA A 157 -1.47 17.25 -15.81
C ALA A 157 -0.08 17.83 -15.44
N GLN A 158 0.18 18.09 -14.17
CA GLN A 158 1.42 18.73 -13.74
C GLN A 158 2.64 17.80 -13.87
N ILE A 159 2.45 16.49 -13.77
CA ILE A 159 3.47 15.47 -14.04
C ILE A 159 3.84 15.49 -15.53
N GLY A 160 2.84 15.45 -16.42
CA GLY A 160 3.08 15.51 -17.86
C GLY A 160 3.72 16.82 -18.30
N ASP A 161 3.33 17.96 -17.72
CA ASP A 161 3.98 19.27 -17.92
C ASP A 161 5.49 19.21 -17.58
N ARG A 162 5.85 18.61 -16.44
CA ARG A 162 7.25 18.48 -15.97
C ARG A 162 8.10 17.55 -16.83
N MET A 163 7.47 16.55 -17.45
CA MET A 163 8.09 15.65 -18.43
C MET A 163 8.09 16.21 -19.86
N ARG A 164 7.35 17.31 -20.08
CA ARG A 164 7.05 17.89 -21.39
C ARG A 164 6.39 16.86 -22.32
N LEU A 165 5.38 16.15 -21.83
CA LEU A 165 4.61 15.21 -22.65
C LEU A 165 3.81 15.95 -23.73
N THR A 166 3.65 15.28 -24.87
CA THR A 166 2.98 15.77 -26.07
C THR A 166 2.07 14.68 -26.65
N PRO A 167 1.13 15.00 -27.56
CA PRO A 167 0.35 13.98 -28.27
C PRO A 167 1.21 12.97 -29.06
N GLU A 168 2.42 13.36 -29.45
CA GLU A 168 3.39 12.53 -30.16
C GLU A 168 4.16 11.55 -29.24
N ASP A 169 4.05 11.69 -27.91
CA ASP A 169 4.75 10.82 -26.97
C ASP A 169 4.06 9.47 -26.75
N ILE A 170 4.87 8.44 -26.56
CA ILE A 170 4.45 7.06 -26.30
C ILE A 170 5.12 6.61 -25.00
N VAL A 171 4.34 6.47 -23.93
CA VAL A 171 4.84 6.15 -22.59
C VAL A 171 4.75 4.65 -22.33
N CYS A 172 5.89 3.98 -22.21
CA CYS A 172 5.97 2.64 -21.64
C CYS A 172 5.76 2.74 -20.12
N CYS A 173 4.67 2.16 -19.61
CA CYS A 173 4.32 2.17 -18.19
C CYS A 173 4.30 0.76 -17.58
N PRO A 174 5.48 0.17 -17.25
CA PRO A 174 5.58 -1.03 -16.44
C PRO A 174 5.03 -0.93 -14.99
N PRO A 175 5.07 0.22 -14.28
CA PRO A 175 4.59 0.30 -12.90
C PRO A 175 3.10 -0.06 -12.70
N PRO A 176 2.75 -0.70 -11.58
CA PRO A 176 1.46 -1.33 -11.38
C PRO A 176 0.29 -0.35 -11.24
N LEU A 177 -0.87 -0.74 -11.78
CA LEU A 177 -2.04 0.12 -11.94
C LEU A 177 -2.91 0.31 -10.69
N PHE A 178 -2.81 -0.53 -9.65
CA PHE A 178 -3.44 -0.23 -8.35
C PHE A 178 -2.61 0.72 -7.49
N HIS A 179 -1.31 0.84 -7.78
CA HIS A 179 -0.46 1.83 -7.14
C HIS A 179 -0.67 3.20 -7.80
N CYS A 180 -0.47 4.27 -7.04
CA CYS A 180 -0.57 5.64 -7.52
C CYS A 180 0.41 5.95 -8.67
N PHE A 181 1.52 5.19 -8.78
CA PHE A 181 2.47 5.26 -9.90
C PHE A 181 1.79 4.91 -11.24
N GLY A 182 1.35 3.67 -11.45
CA GLY A 182 0.73 3.30 -12.73
C GLY A 182 -0.56 4.08 -13.02
N SER A 183 -1.41 4.27 -12.00
CA SER A 183 -2.71 4.91 -12.16
C SER A 183 -2.69 6.43 -12.35
N ILE A 184 -1.75 7.16 -11.74
CA ILE A 184 -1.76 8.63 -11.78
C ILE A 184 -0.55 9.16 -12.54
N LEU A 185 0.67 8.74 -12.21
CA LEU A 185 1.87 9.18 -12.93
C LEU A 185 1.86 8.70 -14.38
N GLY A 186 1.49 7.44 -14.62
CA GLY A 186 1.37 6.88 -15.97
C GLY A 186 0.09 7.36 -16.64
N TYR A 187 -1.02 6.77 -16.21
CA TYR A 187 -2.30 6.86 -16.90
C TYR A 187 -2.95 8.25 -16.90
N MET A 188 -2.85 9.07 -15.83
CA MET A 188 -3.40 10.44 -15.86
C MET A 188 -2.47 11.45 -16.56
N ALA A 189 -1.15 11.27 -16.53
CA ALA A 189 -0.23 12.16 -17.25
C ALA A 189 -0.41 12.03 -18.77
N THR A 190 -0.49 10.80 -19.29
CA THR A 190 -0.75 10.58 -20.72
C THR A 190 -2.15 11.07 -21.13
N ALA A 191 -3.19 10.76 -20.33
CA ALA A 191 -4.56 11.20 -20.56
C ALA A 191 -4.71 12.73 -20.73
N THR A 192 -3.98 13.50 -19.93
CA THR A 192 -4.06 14.96 -19.92
C THR A 192 -3.29 15.63 -21.05
N HIS A 193 -2.35 14.92 -21.69
CA HIS A 193 -1.51 15.44 -22.79
C HIS A 193 -1.88 14.87 -24.16
N GLY A 194 -2.81 13.92 -24.22
CA GLY A 194 -3.17 13.21 -25.45
C GLY A 194 -2.11 12.20 -25.91
N SER A 195 -1.11 11.91 -25.08
CA SER A 195 -0.04 10.94 -25.36
C SER A 195 -0.57 9.50 -25.35
N ALA A 196 0.12 8.60 -26.05
CA ALA A 196 -0.14 7.17 -25.95
C ALA A 196 0.47 6.56 -24.68
N ILE A 197 -0.15 5.49 -24.18
CA ILE A 197 0.38 4.68 -23.08
C ILE A 197 0.43 3.21 -23.50
N VAL A 198 1.58 2.57 -23.24
CA VAL A 198 1.85 1.16 -23.53
C VAL A 198 2.01 0.41 -22.23
N PHE A 199 1.22 -0.65 -22.05
CA PHE A 199 1.34 -1.59 -20.95
C PHE A 199 2.03 -2.86 -21.48
N PRO A 200 3.29 -3.15 -21.11
CA PRO A 200 4.05 -4.23 -21.75
C PRO A 200 3.45 -5.62 -21.56
N THR A 201 2.94 -5.87 -20.35
CA THR A 201 2.35 -7.13 -19.89
C THR A 201 1.35 -6.82 -18.78
N GLU A 202 0.53 -7.81 -18.41
CA GLU A 202 -0.40 -7.70 -17.27
C GLU A 202 0.29 -7.41 -15.93
N SER A 203 1.58 -7.71 -15.81
CA SER A 203 2.40 -7.36 -14.65
C SER A 203 3.87 -7.20 -15.04
N PHE A 204 4.71 -6.66 -14.15
CA PHE A 204 6.08 -6.26 -14.50
C PHE A 204 6.91 -7.40 -15.11
N ASN A 205 7.52 -7.13 -16.26
CA ASN A 205 8.47 -8.01 -16.90
C ASN A 205 9.48 -7.16 -17.66
N ALA A 206 10.72 -7.07 -17.16
CA ALA A 206 11.78 -6.25 -17.75
C ALA A 206 12.01 -6.56 -19.24
N LYS A 207 11.93 -7.83 -19.64
CA LYS A 207 12.11 -8.26 -21.05
C LYS A 207 10.96 -7.79 -21.94
N ALA A 208 9.73 -7.83 -21.43
CA ALA A 208 8.57 -7.30 -22.14
C ALA A 208 8.59 -5.76 -22.18
N ALA A 209 9.00 -5.09 -21.09
CA ALA A 209 9.13 -3.64 -21.03
C ALA A 209 10.12 -3.11 -22.08
N LEU A 210 11.31 -3.70 -22.17
CA LEU A 210 12.31 -3.33 -23.19
C LEU A 210 11.82 -3.63 -24.62
N ARG A 211 11.15 -4.77 -24.84
CA ARG A 211 10.56 -5.09 -26.15
C ARG A 211 9.46 -4.12 -26.54
N ALA A 212 8.54 -3.80 -25.64
CA ALA A 212 7.49 -2.81 -25.87
C ALA A 212 8.06 -1.43 -26.20
N VAL A 213 9.17 -1.03 -25.56
CA VAL A 213 9.91 0.19 -25.94
C VAL A 213 10.45 0.12 -27.37
N GLN A 214 11.04 -1.01 -27.77
CA GLN A 214 11.62 -1.21 -29.11
C GLN A 214 10.56 -1.31 -30.21
N GLU A 215 9.48 -2.04 -29.95
CA GLU A 215 8.39 -2.36 -30.90
C GLU A 215 7.49 -1.13 -31.13
N GLU A 216 7.02 -0.49 -30.05
CA GLU A 216 6.15 0.70 -30.12
C GLU A 216 6.93 2.03 -30.21
N LYS A 217 8.27 1.98 -30.23
CA LYS A 217 9.17 3.16 -30.29
C LYS A 217 8.87 4.17 -29.17
N CYS A 218 8.71 3.68 -27.95
CA CYS A 218 8.34 4.50 -26.81
C CYS A 218 9.32 5.67 -26.61
N THR A 219 8.76 6.85 -26.30
CA THR A 219 9.53 8.08 -26.01
C THR A 219 9.78 8.27 -24.52
N ALA A 220 9.02 7.59 -23.67
CA ALA A 220 9.26 7.53 -22.24
C ALA A 220 9.22 6.10 -21.68
N LEU A 221 10.02 5.85 -20.64
CA LEU A 221 10.01 4.61 -19.86
C LEU A 221 9.92 4.94 -18.36
N TYR A 222 9.02 4.27 -17.67
CA TYR A 222 8.76 4.48 -16.24
C TYR A 222 9.26 3.30 -15.42
N GLY A 223 9.79 3.55 -14.22
CA GLY A 223 10.23 2.48 -13.34
C GLY A 223 10.57 2.91 -11.92
N VAL A 224 10.77 1.91 -11.07
CA VAL A 224 11.48 2.02 -9.78
C VAL A 224 12.93 1.53 -10.00
N PRO A 225 13.92 1.87 -9.15
CA PRO A 225 15.32 1.56 -9.44
C PRO A 225 15.61 0.05 -9.61
N THR A 226 14.87 -0.83 -8.94
CA THR A 226 15.00 -2.29 -9.10
C THR A 226 14.55 -2.78 -10.48
N MET A 227 13.49 -2.22 -11.06
CA MET A 227 13.04 -2.51 -12.43
C MET A 227 14.13 -2.13 -13.44
N PHE A 228 14.65 -0.91 -13.31
CA PHE A 228 15.71 -0.38 -14.15
C PHE A 228 17.02 -1.19 -14.06
N LEU A 229 17.36 -1.75 -12.90
CA LEU A 229 18.52 -2.62 -12.73
C LEU A 229 18.36 -3.96 -13.47
N GLU A 230 17.16 -4.57 -13.43
CA GLU A 230 16.87 -5.82 -14.15
C GLU A 230 16.84 -5.60 -15.67
N GLU A 231 16.26 -4.49 -16.13
CA GLU A 231 16.28 -4.06 -17.54
C GLU A 231 17.72 -3.87 -18.04
N LEU A 232 18.57 -3.16 -17.28
CA LEU A 232 19.99 -2.99 -17.62
C LEU A 232 20.75 -4.32 -17.60
N GLY A 233 20.39 -5.26 -16.71
CA GLY A 233 20.96 -6.61 -16.67
C GLY A 233 20.69 -7.38 -17.96
N LEU A 234 19.43 -7.41 -18.43
CA LEU A 234 19.06 -8.09 -19.68
C LEU A 234 19.78 -7.54 -20.92
N LEU A 235 20.13 -6.24 -20.92
CA LEU A 235 20.93 -5.63 -21.97
C LEU A 235 22.42 -5.98 -21.85
N GLN A 236 22.95 -6.05 -20.62
CA GLN A 236 24.33 -6.45 -20.36
C GLN A 236 24.60 -7.91 -20.72
N ASP A 237 23.63 -8.79 -20.43
CA ASP A 237 23.71 -10.23 -20.70
C ASP A 237 23.39 -10.60 -22.17
N GLY A 238 22.97 -9.62 -22.98
CA GLY A 238 22.61 -9.81 -24.39
C GLY A 238 21.27 -10.55 -24.60
N GLU A 239 20.44 -10.67 -23.55
CA GLU A 239 19.10 -11.25 -23.62
C GLU A 239 18.11 -10.41 -24.43
N VAL A 240 18.38 -9.10 -24.54
CA VAL A 240 17.67 -8.11 -25.34
C VAL A 240 18.70 -7.24 -26.07
N SER A 241 18.40 -6.83 -27.32
CA SER A 241 19.28 -5.94 -28.09
C SER A 241 19.43 -4.58 -27.42
N SER A 242 20.61 -3.96 -27.51
CA SER A 242 20.87 -2.59 -27.09
C SER A 242 20.43 -1.52 -28.10
N GLU A 243 19.87 -1.94 -29.25
CA GLU A 243 19.29 -1.06 -30.26
C GLU A 243 17.82 -0.69 -29.95
N GLY A 244 17.25 0.30 -30.65
CA GLY A 244 15.83 0.66 -30.55
C GLY A 244 15.50 1.72 -29.49
N PHE A 245 16.40 1.99 -28.55
CA PHE A 245 16.21 2.99 -27.49
C PHE A 245 16.42 4.45 -27.94
N GLN A 246 16.76 4.72 -29.21
CA GLN A 246 17.00 6.08 -29.71
C GLN A 246 15.77 7.01 -29.70
N TYR A 247 14.56 6.46 -29.53
CA TYR A 247 13.32 7.23 -29.40
C TYR A 247 13.02 7.64 -27.96
N LEU A 248 13.53 6.89 -26.97
CA LEU A 248 13.44 7.29 -25.56
C LEU A 248 14.13 8.63 -25.37
N ARG A 249 13.50 9.52 -24.62
CA ARG A 249 14.07 10.79 -24.17
C ARG A 249 13.93 10.96 -22.66
N THR A 250 12.73 10.66 -22.14
CA THR A 250 12.27 11.04 -20.80
C THR A 250 11.71 9.83 -20.05
N GLY A 251 11.22 10.04 -18.84
CA GLY A 251 10.66 8.99 -18.00
C GLY A 251 10.46 9.49 -16.58
N ILE A 252 9.94 8.60 -15.73
CA ILE A 252 9.90 8.80 -14.29
C ILE A 252 10.67 7.67 -13.62
N ALA A 253 11.60 8.04 -12.74
CA ALA A 253 12.17 7.15 -11.74
C ALA A 253 11.70 7.60 -10.35
N ALA A 254 11.03 6.71 -9.63
CA ALA A 254 10.37 7.03 -8.36
C ALA A 254 10.26 5.81 -7.43
N GLY A 255 9.52 5.95 -6.33
CA GLY A 255 9.29 4.90 -5.32
C GLY A 255 10.40 4.78 -4.27
N SER A 256 11.64 5.06 -4.65
CA SER A 256 12.79 5.21 -3.74
C SER A 256 13.86 6.11 -4.35
N SER A 257 14.90 6.43 -3.57
CA SER A 257 16.06 7.21 -4.03
C SER A 257 16.77 6.50 -5.18
N ILE A 258 17.12 7.26 -6.23
CA ILE A 258 17.84 6.74 -7.40
C ILE A 258 19.34 6.99 -7.23
N PRO A 259 20.20 5.95 -7.17
CA PRO A 259 21.64 6.15 -7.11
C PRO A 259 22.18 6.91 -8.33
N ALA A 260 23.12 7.83 -8.11
CA ALA A 260 23.74 8.64 -9.15
C ALA A 260 24.27 7.81 -10.34
N GLU A 261 24.89 6.66 -10.03
CA GLU A 261 25.43 5.75 -11.04
C GLU A 261 24.35 5.01 -11.83
N LEU A 262 23.19 4.72 -11.22
CA LEU A 262 22.04 4.17 -11.95
C LEU A 262 21.50 5.21 -12.94
N MET A 263 21.31 6.47 -12.53
CA MET A 263 20.87 7.53 -13.44
C MET A 263 21.85 7.74 -14.61
N LYS A 264 23.17 7.70 -14.37
CA LYS A 264 24.18 7.78 -15.43
C LYS A 264 24.10 6.58 -16.40
N LYS A 265 23.89 5.36 -15.89
CA LYS A 265 23.69 4.16 -16.72
C LYS A 265 22.42 4.28 -17.58
N LEU A 266 21.31 4.73 -17.01
CA LEU A 266 20.04 4.92 -17.73
C LEU A 266 20.15 5.97 -18.84
N HIS A 267 20.78 7.11 -18.55
CA HIS A 267 21.09 8.13 -19.54
C HIS A 267 21.92 7.55 -20.71
N LYS A 268 22.99 6.80 -20.40
CA LYS A 268 23.94 6.28 -21.40
C LYS A 268 23.40 5.11 -22.22
N THR A 269 22.65 4.20 -21.61
CA THR A 269 22.26 2.91 -22.21
C THR A 269 20.84 2.97 -22.80
N LEU A 270 19.91 3.69 -22.17
CA LEU A 270 18.50 3.76 -22.59
C LEU A 270 18.11 5.14 -23.15
N ASN A 271 19.06 6.04 -23.38
CA ASN A 271 18.82 7.41 -23.86
C ASN A 271 17.86 8.24 -22.97
N LEU A 272 17.69 7.87 -21.69
CA LEU A 272 16.83 8.53 -20.72
C LEU A 272 17.46 9.83 -20.19
N THR A 273 17.79 10.74 -21.11
CA THR A 273 18.56 11.96 -20.83
C THR A 273 17.73 13.02 -20.09
N GLU A 274 16.42 13.02 -20.33
CA GLU A 274 15.40 13.86 -19.71
C GLU A 274 14.69 13.18 -18.52
N LEU A 275 15.21 12.05 -18.02
CA LEU A 275 14.63 11.31 -16.88
C LEU A 275 14.34 12.25 -15.69
N THR A 276 13.12 12.16 -15.15
CA THR A 276 12.66 12.96 -14.02
C THR A 276 12.51 12.13 -12.76
N ILE A 277 12.72 12.76 -11.61
CA ILE A 277 12.47 12.22 -10.28
C ILE A 277 11.26 12.92 -9.69
N CYS A 278 10.35 12.18 -9.07
CA CYS A 278 9.21 12.73 -8.34
C CYS A 278 9.16 12.21 -6.90
N TYR A 279 8.59 13.02 -6.02
CA TYR A 279 8.34 12.69 -4.63
C TYR A 279 6.93 13.03 -4.19
N GLY A 280 6.39 12.14 -3.39
CA GLY A 280 5.24 12.31 -2.53
C GLY A 280 4.76 10.94 -2.08
N MET A 281 3.50 10.89 -1.67
CA MET A 281 2.82 9.72 -1.11
C MET A 281 1.37 9.69 -1.62
N THR A 282 0.71 8.54 -1.58
CA THR A 282 -0.67 8.37 -2.08
C THR A 282 -1.65 9.41 -1.53
N GLU A 283 -1.55 9.73 -0.24
CA GLU A 283 -2.32 10.77 0.46
C GLU A 283 -2.11 12.20 -0.10
N THR A 284 -1.06 12.40 -0.90
CA THR A 284 -0.71 13.66 -1.57
C THR A 284 -1.00 13.63 -3.07
N SER A 285 -1.86 12.71 -3.53
CA SER A 285 -2.25 12.51 -4.94
C SER A 285 -1.09 12.69 -5.91
N PRO A 286 -0.27 11.65 -6.13
CA PRO A 286 0.88 11.26 -5.34
C PRO A 286 2.13 12.15 -5.45
N VAL A 287 2.17 13.19 -6.31
CA VAL A 287 3.40 13.99 -6.53
C VAL A 287 3.30 15.39 -5.93
N SER A 288 4.04 15.63 -4.85
CA SER A 288 4.18 16.96 -4.22
C SER A 288 5.33 17.79 -4.81
N ALA A 289 6.43 17.14 -5.19
CA ALA A 289 7.61 17.75 -5.80
C ALA A 289 8.15 16.88 -6.94
N MET A 290 8.69 17.50 -7.99
CA MET A 290 9.22 16.80 -9.15
C MET A 290 10.33 17.61 -9.83
N THR A 291 11.32 16.94 -10.42
CA THR A 291 12.30 17.58 -11.29
C THR A 291 11.71 17.78 -12.70
N THR A 292 12.27 18.69 -13.49
CA THR A 292 11.93 18.88 -14.92
C THR A 292 13.06 18.41 -15.83
N THR A 293 12.78 18.20 -17.12
CA THR A 293 13.74 17.65 -18.09
C THR A 293 15.03 18.48 -18.24
N ASP A 294 14.93 19.79 -18.02
CA ASP A 294 16.00 20.78 -18.07
C ASP A 294 16.64 21.12 -16.71
N ASP A 295 16.24 20.44 -15.63
CA ASP A 295 16.96 20.59 -14.35
C ASP A 295 18.41 20.07 -14.50
N PRO A 296 19.41 20.77 -13.89
CA PRO A 296 20.78 20.29 -13.86
C PRO A 296 20.86 18.87 -13.31
N ILE A 297 21.71 18.03 -13.92
CA ILE A 297 21.82 16.61 -13.56
C ILE A 297 22.12 16.39 -12.06
N GLU A 298 22.90 17.28 -11.44
CA GLU A 298 23.15 17.28 -10.00
C GLU A 298 21.86 17.45 -9.17
N LYS A 299 20.96 18.35 -9.60
CA LYS A 299 19.65 18.54 -8.95
C LYS A 299 18.74 17.33 -9.16
N ARG A 300 18.81 16.70 -10.34
CA ARG A 300 18.05 15.47 -10.62
C ARG A 300 18.55 14.25 -9.84
N ILE A 301 19.81 14.24 -9.40
CA ILE A 301 20.38 13.17 -8.58
C ILE A 301 20.15 13.44 -7.07
N ASN A 302 20.42 14.66 -6.60
CA ASN A 302 20.52 14.97 -5.16
C ASN A 302 19.24 15.58 -4.55
N THR A 303 18.19 15.77 -5.35
CA THR A 303 16.94 16.42 -4.92
C THR A 303 15.75 15.71 -5.55
N VAL A 304 14.57 15.91 -4.97
CA VAL A 304 13.29 15.47 -5.57
C VAL A 304 12.64 16.58 -6.42
N GLY A 305 13.45 17.55 -6.85
CA GLY A 305 13.01 18.67 -7.66
C GLY A 305 12.33 19.78 -6.87
N ARG A 306 11.45 20.52 -7.55
CA ARG A 306 10.69 21.64 -6.99
C ARG A 306 9.23 21.26 -6.81
N LEU A 307 8.55 21.92 -5.88
CA LEU A 307 7.10 21.77 -5.69
C LEU A 307 6.33 21.89 -7.02
N MET A 308 5.24 21.13 -7.15
CA MET A 308 4.33 21.29 -8.29
C MET A 308 3.63 22.66 -8.22
N PRO A 309 3.25 23.29 -9.35
CA PRO A 309 2.45 24.52 -9.30
C PRO A 309 1.20 24.40 -8.40
N HIS A 310 0.84 25.48 -7.71
CA HIS A 310 -0.25 25.49 -6.71
C HIS A 310 -0.08 24.52 -5.53
N VAL A 311 1.15 24.06 -5.28
CA VAL A 311 1.58 23.37 -4.06
C VAL A 311 2.40 24.33 -3.21
N GLU A 312 2.09 24.39 -1.92
CA GLU A 312 2.88 25.07 -0.91
C GLU A 312 3.52 24.02 -0.01
N ALA A 313 4.76 24.27 0.43
CA ALA A 313 5.42 23.44 1.42
C ALA A 313 6.19 24.31 2.42
N LYS A 314 6.41 23.74 3.60
CA LYS A 314 7.26 24.28 4.66
C LYS A 314 7.98 23.12 5.33
N VAL A 315 9.19 23.38 5.82
CA VAL A 315 9.90 22.47 6.73
C VAL A 315 9.63 22.93 8.15
N VAL A 316 9.24 22.03 9.05
CA VAL A 316 8.94 22.34 10.46
C VAL A 316 9.83 21.56 11.41
N ASP A 317 9.94 22.05 12.65
CA ASP A 317 10.64 21.34 13.73
C ASP A 317 9.87 20.04 14.07
N PRO A 318 10.46 18.84 13.97
CA PRO A 318 9.77 17.60 14.31
C PRO A 318 9.30 17.53 15.77
N ALA A 319 9.95 18.26 16.69
CA ALA A 319 9.55 18.35 18.09
C ALA A 319 8.48 19.44 18.34
N ASP A 320 8.34 20.41 17.43
CA ASP A 320 7.31 21.45 17.48
C ASP A 320 6.85 21.84 16.06
N ARG A 321 5.87 21.10 15.56
CA ARG A 321 5.24 21.28 14.24
C ARG A 321 4.69 22.71 13.98
N SER A 322 4.54 23.55 15.01
CA SER A 322 4.15 24.95 14.83
C SER A 322 5.30 25.84 14.35
N ARG A 323 6.55 25.46 14.64
CA ARG A 323 7.76 26.21 14.28
C ARG A 323 8.24 25.82 12.89
N THR A 324 8.04 26.71 11.92
CA THR A 324 8.65 26.62 10.59
C THR A 324 10.15 26.91 10.69
N LEU A 325 10.97 26.07 10.08
CA LEU A 325 12.43 26.18 10.08
C LEU A 325 12.94 27.06 8.93
N PRO A 326 14.12 27.70 9.07
CA PRO A 326 14.77 28.42 7.97
C PRO A 326 15.12 27.51 6.79
N ILE A 327 15.23 28.12 5.61
CA ILE A 327 15.78 27.49 4.40
C ILE A 327 17.17 26.89 4.70
N GLY A 328 17.41 25.68 4.20
CA GLY A 328 18.64 24.90 4.42
C GLY A 328 18.65 24.04 5.68
N VAL A 329 17.71 24.20 6.61
CA VAL A 329 17.61 23.39 7.84
C VAL A 329 16.78 22.13 7.57
N ARG A 330 17.24 20.98 8.10
CA ARG A 330 16.50 19.70 8.05
C ARG A 330 15.36 19.69 9.08
N GLY A 331 14.22 19.10 8.71
CA GLY A 331 13.05 18.92 9.58
C GLY A 331 11.91 18.23 8.84
N GLU A 332 10.70 18.20 9.42
CA GLU A 332 9.56 17.54 8.79
C GLU A 332 9.00 18.34 7.61
N LEU A 333 8.80 17.68 6.46
CA LEU A 333 8.10 18.29 5.33
C LEU A 333 6.59 18.30 5.57
N ALA A 334 6.00 19.49 5.55
CA ALA A 334 4.55 19.68 5.54
C ALA A 334 4.11 20.36 4.23
N VAL A 335 3.11 19.78 3.57
CA VAL A 335 2.61 20.22 2.24
C VAL A 335 1.15 20.67 2.31
N SER A 336 0.76 21.58 1.40
CA SER A 336 -0.62 22.06 1.25
C SER A 336 -0.90 22.36 -0.22
N GLY A 337 -2.15 22.19 -0.67
CA GLY A 337 -2.53 22.49 -2.05
C GLY A 337 -3.74 21.70 -2.54
N TYR A 338 -3.88 21.62 -3.86
CA TYR A 338 -4.98 20.88 -4.51
C TYR A 338 -4.88 19.35 -4.35
N LEU A 339 -3.67 18.87 -4.04
CA LEU A 339 -3.21 17.49 -4.09
C LEU A 339 -3.60 16.63 -2.87
N LEU A 340 -3.96 17.26 -1.76
CA LEU A 340 -4.21 16.54 -0.51
C LEU A 340 -5.43 15.62 -0.69
N MET A 341 -5.33 14.41 -0.11
CA MET A 341 -6.50 13.57 0.14
C MET A 341 -7.54 14.33 0.96
N LYS A 342 -8.80 13.90 0.88
CA LYS A 342 -9.86 14.45 1.73
C LYS A 342 -9.76 13.92 3.16
N GLU A 343 -9.56 12.61 3.29
CA GLU A 343 -9.52 11.87 4.55
C GLU A 343 -8.99 10.44 4.32
N TYR A 344 -8.71 9.72 5.40
CA TYR A 344 -8.73 8.27 5.40
C TYR A 344 -10.19 7.79 5.61
N TRP A 345 -10.64 6.84 4.79
CA TRP A 345 -12.02 6.34 4.79
C TRP A 345 -12.40 5.73 6.14
N ASP A 346 -13.48 6.22 6.75
CA ASP A 346 -14.00 5.80 8.06
C ASP A 346 -12.96 5.87 9.20
N ASP A 347 -11.90 6.68 9.04
CA ASP A 347 -10.79 6.83 10.00
C ASP A 347 -10.46 8.31 10.24
N PRO A 348 -11.34 9.04 10.95
CA PRO A 348 -11.14 10.47 11.25
C PRO A 348 -9.96 10.69 12.20
N GLU A 349 -9.65 9.73 13.09
CA GLU A 349 -8.55 9.82 14.04
C GLU A 349 -7.22 9.93 13.29
N ARG A 350 -6.89 8.95 12.44
CA ARG A 350 -5.66 8.99 11.63
C ARG A 350 -5.65 10.12 10.61
N THR A 351 -6.81 10.60 10.18
CA THR A 351 -6.89 11.78 9.33
C THR A 351 -6.36 13.00 10.09
N THR A 352 -6.82 13.22 11.33
CA THR A 352 -6.35 14.34 12.17
C THR A 352 -4.90 14.19 12.68
N GLU A 353 -4.33 12.98 12.71
CA GLU A 353 -2.92 12.76 13.04
C GLU A 353 -1.94 13.33 11.99
N VAL A 354 -2.39 13.52 10.75
CA VAL A 354 -1.55 13.97 9.62
C VAL A 354 -2.04 15.26 8.96
N MET A 355 -3.33 15.61 9.06
CA MET A 355 -3.93 16.81 8.45
C MET A 355 -4.20 17.91 9.49
N PHE A 356 -3.36 18.95 9.51
CA PHE A 356 -3.41 20.02 10.50
C PHE A 356 -3.86 21.36 9.89
N PRO A 357 -5.03 21.91 10.26
CA PRO A 357 -5.40 23.27 9.90
C PRO A 357 -4.53 24.28 10.66
N ASP A 358 -3.98 25.28 9.96
CA ASP A 358 -3.33 26.42 10.59
C ASP A 358 -4.35 27.47 11.10
N VAL A 359 -3.84 28.53 11.73
CA VAL A 359 -4.66 29.62 12.29
C VAL A 359 -5.50 30.41 11.26
N LYS A 360 -5.29 30.18 9.95
CA LYS A 360 -6.07 30.75 8.84
C LYS A 360 -6.98 29.72 8.19
N GLY A 361 -7.05 28.49 8.73
CA GLY A 361 -7.83 27.39 8.19
C GLY A 361 -7.19 26.68 6.99
N LYS A 362 -5.93 26.98 6.63
CA LYS A 362 -5.23 26.23 5.59
C LYS A 362 -4.75 24.90 6.16
N VAL A 363 -5.17 23.80 5.56
CA VAL A 363 -4.76 22.46 5.98
C VAL A 363 -3.37 22.13 5.44
N TRP A 364 -2.48 21.72 6.34
CA TRP A 364 -1.14 21.22 6.06
C TRP A 364 -1.11 19.72 6.35
N MET A 365 -0.74 18.92 5.35
CA MET A 365 -0.44 17.51 5.56
C MET A 365 1.02 17.36 6.00
N HIS A 366 1.24 16.72 7.13
CA HIS A 366 2.57 16.36 7.63
C HIS A 366 2.95 14.98 7.06
N THR A 367 4.03 14.93 6.28
CA THR A 367 4.41 13.74 5.50
C THR A 367 5.04 12.62 6.35
N GLY A 368 5.61 12.96 7.51
CA GLY A 368 6.48 12.09 8.30
C GLY A 368 7.89 11.91 7.72
N ASP A 369 8.22 12.59 6.62
CA ASP A 369 9.54 12.58 6.00
C ASP A 369 10.38 13.77 6.43
N GLU A 370 11.66 13.52 6.65
CA GLU A 370 12.65 14.58 6.85
C GLU A 370 13.08 15.13 5.50
N ALA A 371 13.04 16.46 5.40
CA ALA A 371 13.47 17.19 4.22
C ALA A 371 14.24 18.45 4.59
N SER A 372 14.94 18.98 3.58
CA SER A 372 15.43 20.36 3.59
C SER A 372 15.05 21.05 2.28
N MET A 373 14.83 22.36 2.34
CA MET A 373 14.58 23.20 1.17
C MET A 373 15.78 24.09 0.91
N SER A 374 16.22 24.17 -0.34
CA SER A 374 17.33 25.02 -0.79
C SER A 374 16.86 26.42 -1.22
N PRO A 375 17.72 27.45 -1.24
CA PRO A 375 17.33 28.81 -1.63
C PRO A 375 16.80 28.94 -3.06
N ASP A 376 17.19 28.03 -3.95
CA ASP A 376 16.69 27.93 -5.32
C ASP A 376 15.47 27.00 -5.47
N GLY A 377 14.83 26.65 -4.36
CA GLY A 377 13.51 26.03 -4.28
C GLY A 377 13.47 24.50 -4.43
N TYR A 378 14.62 23.84 -4.55
CA TYR A 378 14.65 22.37 -4.60
C TYR A 378 14.51 21.77 -3.21
N VAL A 379 13.77 20.67 -3.13
CA VAL A 379 13.55 19.87 -1.93
C VAL A 379 14.46 18.65 -1.97
N THR A 380 15.18 18.38 -0.89
CA THR A 380 15.91 17.11 -0.70
C THR A 380 15.28 16.35 0.46
N ILE A 381 14.93 15.09 0.22
CA ILE A 381 14.41 14.16 1.24
C ILE A 381 15.59 13.34 1.77
N THR A 382 15.72 13.27 3.08
CA THR A 382 16.84 12.60 3.78
C THR A 382 16.43 11.28 4.42
N GLY A 383 15.13 11.04 4.60
CA GLY A 383 14.56 9.76 5.05
C GLY A 383 13.22 9.93 5.77
N ARG A 384 12.71 8.84 6.35
CA ARG A 384 11.57 8.85 7.26
C ARG A 384 12.03 9.29 8.65
N ILE A 385 11.31 10.21 9.30
CA ILE A 385 11.66 10.68 10.67
C ILE A 385 11.59 9.53 11.69
N LYS A 386 10.66 8.59 11.49
CA LYS A 386 10.49 7.41 12.35
C LYS A 386 11.57 6.34 12.15
N ASP A 387 12.29 6.38 11.04
CA ASP A 387 13.37 5.44 10.72
C ASP A 387 14.75 6.03 11.11
N LEU A 388 14.78 7.22 11.72
CA LEU A 388 16.00 7.87 12.18
C LEU A 388 16.63 7.10 13.34
N ILE A 389 17.84 6.61 13.15
CA ILE A 389 18.56 5.81 14.16
C ILE A 389 19.22 6.77 15.14
N ILE A 390 18.88 6.69 16.43
CA ILE A 390 19.43 7.55 17.49
C ILE A 390 20.44 6.76 18.32
N ARG A 391 21.70 6.78 17.87
CA ARG A 391 22.81 6.04 18.48
C ARG A 391 23.61 6.94 19.41
N GLY A 392 23.44 6.78 20.72
CA GLY A 392 24.23 7.48 21.74
C GLY A 392 24.07 9.00 21.71
N GLY A 393 22.96 9.51 21.16
CA GLY A 393 22.70 10.92 20.93
C GLY A 393 23.12 11.43 19.54
N GLU A 394 23.69 10.59 18.68
CA GLU A 394 23.93 10.90 17.26
C GLU A 394 22.73 10.45 16.41
N ASN A 395 22.21 11.35 15.58
CA ASN A 395 21.17 11.05 14.60
C ASN A 395 21.82 10.47 13.33
N ILE A 396 21.40 9.28 12.92
CA ILE A 396 21.93 8.54 11.77
C ILE A 396 20.78 8.23 10.81
N HIS A 397 20.88 8.72 9.58
CA HIS A 397 19.89 8.43 8.53
C HIS A 397 20.24 7.09 7.85
N PRO A 398 19.34 6.09 7.83
CA PRO A 398 19.58 4.83 7.14
C PRO A 398 20.00 5.02 5.68
N LEU A 399 19.33 5.94 4.99
CA LEU A 399 19.53 6.24 3.57
C LEU A 399 20.95 6.76 3.25
N GLU A 400 21.61 7.46 4.18
CA GLU A 400 23.00 7.91 3.99
C GLU A 400 23.96 6.70 3.96
N ILE A 401 23.64 5.64 4.73
CA ILE A 401 24.41 4.39 4.78
C ILE A 401 24.03 3.47 3.62
N GLU A 402 22.75 3.34 3.28
CA GLU A 402 22.27 2.59 2.10
C GLU A 402 22.92 3.12 0.81
N ASN A 403 22.87 4.44 0.57
CA ASN A 403 23.51 5.07 -0.59
C ASN A 403 25.03 4.84 -0.62
N CYS A 404 25.71 4.84 0.53
CA CYS A 404 27.14 4.53 0.59
C CYS A 404 27.40 3.07 0.23
N LEU A 405 26.62 2.13 0.77
CA LEU A 405 26.78 0.70 0.56
C LEU A 405 26.44 0.26 -0.88
N LEU A 406 25.46 0.90 -1.53
CA LEU A 406 25.16 0.70 -2.96
C LEU A 406 26.32 1.11 -3.90
N THR A 407 27.34 1.83 -3.42
CA THR A 407 28.58 2.09 -4.19
C THR A 407 29.67 1.03 -3.99
N CYS A 408 29.51 0.13 -3.03
CA CYS A 408 30.50 -0.92 -2.75
C CYS A 408 30.48 -1.97 -3.86
N PRO A 409 31.63 -2.29 -4.50
CA PRO A 409 31.72 -3.43 -5.41
C PRO A 409 31.19 -4.69 -4.75
N GLY A 410 30.39 -5.47 -5.48
CA GLY A 410 29.79 -6.70 -4.97
C GLY A 410 28.50 -6.53 -4.15
N VAL A 411 28.07 -5.32 -3.79
CA VAL A 411 26.73 -5.10 -3.20
C VAL A 411 25.69 -5.01 -4.33
N ALA A 412 24.65 -5.85 -4.27
CA ALA A 412 23.52 -5.81 -5.20
C ALA A 412 22.42 -4.90 -4.69
N ASP A 413 22.08 -5.03 -3.40
CA ASP A 413 21.06 -4.22 -2.73
C ASP A 413 21.32 -4.18 -1.21
N VAL A 414 20.70 -3.23 -0.51
CA VAL A 414 20.90 -3.02 0.93
C VAL A 414 19.72 -2.30 1.60
N SER A 415 19.38 -2.73 2.82
CA SER A 415 18.49 -1.99 3.72
C SER A 415 19.16 -1.80 5.08
N VAL A 416 19.06 -0.59 5.62
CA VAL A 416 19.63 -0.21 6.91
C VAL A 416 18.52 0.10 7.91
N VAL A 417 18.70 -0.31 9.16
CA VAL A 417 17.74 -0.11 10.26
C VAL A 417 18.46 0.10 11.59
N GLY A 418 17.78 0.75 12.53
CA GLY A 418 18.18 0.77 13.93
C GLY A 418 17.81 -0.56 14.59
N VAL A 419 18.69 -1.08 15.44
CA VAL A 419 18.40 -2.19 16.35
C VAL A 419 18.74 -1.78 17.79
N PRO A 420 17.96 -2.20 18.80
CA PRO A 420 18.22 -1.85 20.19
C PRO A 420 19.62 -2.26 20.69
N ASP A 421 20.25 -1.42 21.49
CA ASP A 421 21.58 -1.64 22.07
C ASP A 421 21.64 -1.09 23.51
N GLU A 422 21.98 -1.94 24.48
CA GLU A 422 22.00 -1.58 25.91
C GLU A 422 22.91 -0.40 26.26
N ARG A 423 23.92 -0.12 25.44
CA ARG A 423 24.93 0.92 25.69
C ARG A 423 24.64 2.21 24.92
N TYR A 424 24.11 2.12 23.70
CA TYR A 424 23.90 3.25 22.81
C TYR A 424 22.44 3.61 22.56
N GLY A 425 21.48 2.88 23.15
CA GLY A 425 20.05 2.98 22.83
C GLY A 425 19.74 2.20 21.55
N GLU A 426 20.35 2.60 20.45
CA GLU A 426 20.30 1.91 19.17
C GLU A 426 21.69 1.76 18.54
N VAL A 427 21.87 0.79 17.65
CA VAL A 427 23.00 0.69 16.72
C VAL A 427 22.52 0.40 15.30
N VAL A 428 23.38 0.67 14.33
CA VAL A 428 23.07 0.46 12.91
C VAL A 428 23.27 -1.02 12.55
N ALA A 429 22.23 -1.63 11.99
CA ALA A 429 22.27 -2.90 11.29
C ALA A 429 22.08 -2.69 9.78
N ALA A 430 22.93 -3.32 8.97
CA ALA A 430 22.82 -3.32 7.51
C ALA A 430 22.54 -4.74 7.00
N PHE A 431 21.46 -4.90 6.24
CA PHE A 431 21.09 -6.15 5.57
C PHE A 431 21.52 -6.04 4.11
N VAL A 432 22.56 -6.78 3.73
CA VAL A 432 23.25 -6.66 2.43
C VAL A 432 22.97 -7.88 1.57
N ILE A 433 22.58 -7.68 0.31
CA ILE A 433 22.51 -8.73 -0.71
C ILE A 433 23.79 -8.66 -1.57
N PRO A 434 24.52 -9.77 -1.75
CA PRO A 434 25.67 -9.82 -2.63
C PRO A 434 25.28 -9.98 -4.11
N GLN A 435 26.08 -9.39 -5.00
CA GLN A 435 26.09 -9.73 -6.43
C GLN A 435 26.65 -11.15 -6.58
N GLU A 436 25.97 -12.01 -7.35
CA GLU A 436 26.22 -13.46 -7.42
C GLU A 436 27.67 -13.84 -7.80
N GLN A 437 28.44 -12.93 -8.40
CA GLN A 437 29.80 -13.19 -8.88
C GLN A 437 30.92 -12.73 -7.93
N ASN A 438 30.64 -12.14 -6.75
CA ASN A 438 31.71 -11.57 -5.92
C ASN A 438 31.43 -11.56 -4.41
N SER A 439 31.38 -12.75 -3.79
CA SER A 439 31.06 -12.92 -2.37
C SER A 439 32.09 -12.31 -1.40
N GLU A 440 33.39 -12.32 -1.73
CA GLU A 440 34.45 -11.75 -0.87
C GLU A 440 34.30 -10.23 -0.68
N ALA A 441 33.85 -9.51 -1.71
CA ALA A 441 33.65 -8.07 -1.65
C ALA A 441 32.50 -7.64 -0.70
N THR A 442 31.65 -8.58 -0.29
CA THR A 442 30.56 -8.33 0.67
C THR A 442 30.89 -8.69 2.11
N GLN A 443 32.07 -9.24 2.40
CA GLN A 443 32.44 -9.63 3.76
C GLN A 443 32.27 -8.46 4.74
N GLU A 444 31.79 -8.77 5.95
CA GLU A 444 31.48 -7.80 6.99
C GLU A 444 32.59 -6.75 7.24
N ASP A 445 33.86 -7.17 7.28
CA ASP A 445 34.98 -6.23 7.46
C ASP A 445 35.19 -5.31 6.25
N THR A 446 35.08 -5.83 5.02
CA THR A 446 35.13 -5.04 3.77
C THR A 446 34.02 -4.00 3.73
N ILE A 447 32.79 -4.42 4.06
CA ILE A 447 31.61 -3.55 4.13
C ILE A 447 31.79 -2.46 5.19
N ARG A 448 32.25 -2.82 6.40
CA ARG A 448 32.54 -1.85 7.47
C ARG A 448 33.66 -0.89 7.08
N GLU A 449 34.71 -1.36 6.41
CA GLU A 449 35.81 -0.53 5.93
C GLU A 449 35.36 0.42 4.81
N TRP A 450 34.51 -0.03 3.89
CA TRP A 450 33.89 0.81 2.87
C TRP A 450 33.10 1.97 3.49
N VAL A 451 32.25 1.70 4.49
CA VAL A 451 31.49 2.75 5.21
C VAL A 451 32.41 3.68 6.01
N ARG A 452 33.52 3.18 6.58
CA ARG A 452 34.54 4.02 7.25
C ARG A 452 35.28 4.97 6.30
N HIS A 453 35.44 4.58 5.03
CA HIS A 453 36.09 5.41 4.02
C HIS A 453 35.11 6.34 3.28
N GLY A 454 33.89 5.88 3.02
CA GLY A 454 32.87 6.61 2.28
C GLY A 454 32.09 7.64 3.11
N LEU A 455 31.93 7.41 4.42
CA LEU A 455 31.23 8.33 5.33
C LEU A 455 32.14 8.90 6.41
N SER A 456 31.78 10.07 6.92
CA SER A 456 32.53 10.74 8.00
C SER A 456 32.63 9.87 9.26
N HIS A 457 33.72 10.07 10.00
CA HIS A 457 34.21 9.18 11.08
C HIS A 457 33.22 8.89 12.24
N HIS A 458 32.12 9.65 12.38
CA HIS A 458 31.02 9.30 13.28
C HIS A 458 30.17 8.15 12.68
N LEU A 459 29.59 8.33 11.48
CA LEU A 459 28.88 7.28 10.74
C LEU A 459 29.74 6.02 10.49
N GLY A 460 31.00 6.21 10.09
CA GLY A 460 31.91 5.12 9.71
C GLY A 460 32.14 4.03 10.78
N LYS A 461 32.18 4.41 12.07
CA LYS A 461 32.43 3.45 13.17
C LYS A 461 31.15 2.79 13.71
N ASN A 462 29.99 3.17 13.20
CA ASN A 462 28.70 2.95 13.86
C ASN A 462 27.88 1.78 13.27
N CYS A 463 28.23 1.27 12.07
CA CYS A 463 27.69 0.02 11.54
C CYS A 463 28.19 -1.16 12.39
N ARG A 464 27.35 -1.65 13.31
CA ARG A 464 27.73 -2.66 14.32
C ARG A 464 27.38 -4.09 13.91
N CYS A 465 26.41 -4.28 13.02
CA CYS A 465 25.99 -5.58 12.51
C CYS A 465 25.84 -5.52 10.99
N VAL A 466 26.58 -6.37 10.26
CA VAL A 466 26.35 -6.59 8.83
C VAL A 466 25.74 -7.98 8.66
N PHE A 467 24.46 -8.04 8.30
CA PHE A 467 23.77 -9.29 8.04
C PHE A 467 23.84 -9.58 6.54
N HIS A 468 24.58 -10.63 6.20
CA HIS A 468 24.54 -11.20 4.85
C HIS A 468 23.18 -11.86 4.65
N VAL A 469 22.35 -11.25 3.81
CA VAL A 469 21.15 -11.90 3.29
C VAL A 469 21.60 -12.68 2.06
N GLN A 470 21.39 -14.00 2.04
CA GLN A 470 21.58 -14.74 0.78
C GLN A 470 20.71 -14.07 -0.30
N PRO A 471 21.17 -13.99 -1.55
CA PRO A 471 20.30 -13.59 -2.64
C PRO A 471 19.02 -14.39 -2.55
N LEU A 472 17.87 -13.69 -2.49
CA LEU A 472 16.57 -14.34 -2.63
C LEU A 472 16.60 -15.01 -4.00
N THR A 473 16.90 -16.30 -4.01
CA THR A 473 16.90 -17.12 -5.22
C THR A 473 15.59 -16.93 -5.96
N ARG A 474 15.55 -17.21 -7.26
CA ARG A 474 14.32 -17.12 -8.07
C ARG A 474 13.11 -17.91 -7.48
N SER A 475 13.34 -18.77 -6.48
CA SER A 475 12.38 -19.58 -5.71
C SER A 475 12.02 -19.08 -4.29
N SER A 476 12.61 -18.00 -3.75
CA SER A 476 12.41 -17.59 -2.34
C SER A 476 11.05 -16.88 -2.06
N PRO A 477 10.19 -17.39 -1.16
CA PRO A 477 8.74 -17.11 -1.17
C PRO A 477 8.22 -15.75 -0.69
N GLU A 478 9.06 -14.80 -0.27
CA GLU A 478 8.63 -13.44 0.12
C GLU A 478 9.26 -12.36 -0.79
N PRO A 479 8.51 -11.34 -1.25
CA PRO A 479 9.09 -10.21 -1.99
C PRO A 479 10.08 -9.44 -1.10
N TYR A 480 11.23 -9.04 -1.67
CA TYR A 480 12.28 -8.29 -0.97
C TYR A 480 11.75 -7.07 -0.18
N ALA A 481 10.90 -6.24 -0.81
CA ALA A 481 10.29 -5.08 -0.17
C ALA A 481 9.31 -5.46 0.94
N GLN A 482 8.61 -6.59 0.82
CA GLN A 482 7.71 -7.10 1.85
C GLN A 482 8.50 -7.65 3.03
N TRP A 483 9.56 -8.43 2.79
CA TRP A 483 10.48 -8.95 3.81
C TRP A 483 11.17 -7.83 4.59
N ILE A 484 11.68 -6.78 3.93
CA ILE A 484 12.21 -5.59 4.60
C ILE A 484 11.13 -4.82 5.36
N SER A 485 9.93 -4.66 4.78
CA SER A 485 8.82 -4.02 5.48
C SER A 485 8.34 -4.83 6.70
N GLN A 486 8.44 -6.16 6.66
CA GLN A 486 8.13 -7.07 7.76
C GLN A 486 9.23 -7.03 8.83
N LEU A 487 10.51 -7.02 8.46
CA LEU A 487 11.62 -6.82 9.39
C LEU A 487 11.56 -5.45 10.10
N ARG A 488 11.35 -4.37 9.33
CA ARG A 488 11.11 -3.02 9.89
C ARG A 488 9.86 -3.00 10.78
N GLY A 489 8.79 -3.71 10.42
CA GLY A 489 7.59 -3.82 11.24
C GLY A 489 7.77 -4.62 12.54
N ALA A 490 8.45 -5.76 12.47
CA ALA A 490 8.59 -6.72 13.57
C ALA A 490 9.50 -6.22 14.70
N MET A 491 10.57 -5.47 14.39
CA MET A 491 11.49 -4.98 15.43
C MET A 491 10.96 -3.75 16.18
N PHE A 492 10.01 -3.01 15.62
CA PHE A 492 9.38 -1.85 16.29
C PHE A 492 8.27 -2.23 17.28
N VAL A 493 7.76 -3.45 17.19
CA VAL A 493 6.67 -3.95 18.03
C VAL A 493 7.23 -5.04 18.93
N GLY A 494 7.74 -4.64 20.11
CA GLY A 494 8.32 -5.54 21.11
C GLY A 494 7.28 -6.52 21.69
N PHE A 495 7.01 -7.59 20.95
CA PHE A 495 6.03 -8.62 21.26
C PHE A 495 6.67 -10.01 21.16
N ASP A 496 6.41 -10.84 22.18
CA ASP A 496 6.56 -12.28 22.09
C ASP A 496 5.60 -12.82 21.02
N ALA A 497 6.12 -13.03 19.81
CA ALA A 497 5.39 -13.74 18.77
C ALA A 497 5.50 -15.25 19.02
N GLU A 498 4.52 -15.82 19.73
CA GLU A 498 4.28 -17.27 19.65
C GLU A 498 3.89 -17.63 18.21
N PHE A 499 4.90 -18.03 17.42
CA PHE A 499 4.71 -18.62 16.10
C PHE A 499 3.93 -19.93 16.24
N SER A 500 2.60 -19.84 16.10
CA SER A 500 1.72 -21.01 15.99
C SER A 500 2.05 -21.76 14.70
N VAL A 501 2.85 -22.81 14.84
CA VAL A 501 3.37 -23.65 13.76
C VAL A 501 2.23 -24.32 12.99
N TYR A 502 1.97 -23.86 11.76
CA TYR A 502 1.37 -24.71 10.74
C TYR A 502 2.50 -25.53 10.09
N GLY A 503 2.47 -26.84 10.33
CA GLY A 503 3.65 -27.69 10.24
C GLY A 503 4.19 -27.91 8.83
N VAL A 504 5.49 -27.69 8.68
CA VAL A 504 6.34 -28.33 7.65
C VAL A 504 7.58 -28.89 8.36
N HIS A 505 7.65 -30.21 8.50
CA HIS A 505 8.87 -30.90 8.96
C HIS A 505 9.86 -31.00 7.79
N THR A 506 10.95 -30.21 7.79
CA THR A 506 12.37 -30.65 7.74
C THR A 506 13.34 -29.48 7.51
N GLU A 507 14.49 -29.51 8.20
CA GLU A 507 15.76 -28.81 7.87
C GLU A 507 15.80 -27.26 7.77
N TYR A 508 15.19 -26.53 8.71
CA TYR A 508 15.45 -25.08 8.87
C TYR A 508 15.66 -24.59 10.33
N SER A 509 16.09 -25.47 11.26
CA SER A 509 16.19 -25.09 12.69
C SER A 509 17.43 -24.27 13.08
N THR A 510 18.41 -24.07 12.20
CA THR A 510 19.69 -23.41 12.54
C THR A 510 19.67 -21.88 12.46
N HIS A 511 18.66 -21.29 11.79
CA HIS A 511 18.59 -19.84 11.58
C HIS A 511 17.76 -19.10 12.63
N LEU A 512 16.82 -19.78 13.31
CA LEU A 512 16.06 -19.19 14.42
C LEU A 512 16.82 -19.22 15.76
N SER A 513 17.73 -20.19 15.95
CA SER A 513 18.50 -20.33 17.20
C SER A 513 19.41 -19.13 17.48
N ILE A 514 19.95 -18.49 16.43
CA ILE A 514 20.84 -17.32 16.57
C ILE A 514 20.09 -16.09 17.13
N LEU A 515 18.78 -15.95 16.87
CA LEU A 515 17.96 -14.87 17.41
C LEU A 515 17.54 -15.12 18.87
N LEU A 516 17.43 -16.37 19.31
CA LEU A 516 16.99 -16.74 20.66
C LEU A 516 18.15 -16.83 21.67
N ASP A 517 19.34 -17.30 21.25
CA ASP A 517 20.50 -17.46 22.17
C ASP A 517 21.13 -16.13 22.63
N MET A 518 20.79 -14.99 22.01
CA MET A 518 21.34 -13.68 22.37
C MET A 518 20.47 -12.89 23.36
N ALA A 519 19.30 -13.41 23.76
CA ALA A 519 18.37 -12.77 24.71
C ALA A 519 18.56 -13.22 26.18
N HIS A 520 19.81 -13.15 26.66
CA HIS A 520 20.27 -13.25 28.06
C HIS A 520 20.02 -14.54 28.90
N PRO A 521 21.04 -15.04 29.62
CA PRO A 521 20.86 -15.95 30.76
C PRO A 521 20.61 -15.17 32.06
N ILE A 522 19.36 -15.01 32.49
CA ILE A 522 19.00 -14.39 33.78
C ILE A 522 18.42 -15.42 34.75
N GLU A 523 19.07 -15.57 35.90
CA GLU A 523 18.56 -16.36 37.03
C GLU A 523 17.32 -15.68 37.66
N TRP A 524 16.14 -16.27 37.46
CA TRP A 524 14.91 -15.78 38.08
C TRP A 524 14.82 -16.12 39.57
N ARG A 525 15.30 -15.22 40.44
CA ARG A 525 14.91 -15.20 41.86
C ARG A 525 13.47 -14.74 42.01
N THR A 526 12.55 -15.69 42.20
CA THR A 526 11.13 -15.41 42.46
C THR A 526 10.92 -14.83 43.87
N PHE A 527 10.37 -13.61 43.93
CA PHE A 527 9.80 -13.04 45.15
C PHE A 527 8.29 -13.34 45.22
N TYR A 528 7.90 -14.22 46.15
CA TYR A 528 6.51 -14.34 46.61
C TYR A 528 6.35 -13.59 47.95
N PRO A 529 5.24 -12.87 48.18
CA PRO A 529 4.93 -12.30 49.49
C PRO A 529 4.51 -13.40 50.48
N THR A 530 5.03 -13.34 51.70
CA THR A 530 4.81 -14.33 52.76
C THR A 530 3.51 -14.11 53.55
N SER A 531 2.67 -15.14 53.66
CA SER A 531 1.94 -15.44 54.91
C SER A 531 1.44 -16.89 55.04
N GLN A 532 2.17 -17.69 55.82
CA GLN A 532 1.70 -18.70 56.81
C GLN A 532 1.05 -20.05 56.39
N ILE A 533 1.88 -21.13 56.45
CA ILE A 533 1.74 -22.36 57.31
C ILE A 533 0.53 -23.33 57.08
N PRO A 534 0.69 -24.69 57.06
CA PRO A 534 1.75 -25.57 56.51
C PRO A 534 1.16 -26.79 55.67
N PRO A 535 1.97 -27.72 55.10
CA PRO A 535 1.48 -28.89 54.35
C PRO A 535 1.35 -30.17 55.24
N PRO A 536 0.66 -31.26 54.81
CA PRO A 536 1.32 -32.26 53.96
C PRO A 536 0.46 -33.00 52.88
N THR A 537 1.22 -33.46 51.88
CA THR A 537 1.09 -34.61 50.95
C THR A 537 0.41 -35.92 51.45
N PRO A 538 0.22 -36.97 50.61
CA PRO A 538 0.23 -37.07 49.12
C PRO A 538 -0.88 -37.99 48.51
N ARG A 539 -0.91 -38.07 47.16
CA ARG A 539 -1.10 -39.28 46.28
C ARG A 539 -2.26 -39.28 45.25
N MET A 540 -1.83 -39.59 44.03
CA MET A 540 -2.41 -40.52 43.05
C MET A 540 -3.68 -40.19 42.22
N THR A 541 -3.42 -40.23 40.90
CA THR A 541 -4.20 -40.87 39.81
C THR A 541 -5.44 -40.18 39.20
N SER A 542 -5.52 -40.40 37.87
CA SER A 542 -6.70 -40.39 36.98
C SER A 542 -7.42 -39.06 36.67
N GLU A 543 -7.28 -38.64 35.40
CA GLU A 543 -8.39 -38.14 34.57
C GLU A 543 -9.54 -39.19 34.50
N PRO A 544 -10.81 -38.87 34.09
CA PRO A 544 -11.18 -37.75 33.20
C PRO A 544 -12.55 -37.05 33.49
N GLN A 545 -12.97 -36.21 32.52
CA GLN A 545 -14.34 -35.77 32.18
C GLN A 545 -15.01 -34.58 32.90
N LEU A 546 -15.06 -33.47 32.15
CA LEU A 546 -16.20 -32.58 31.88
C LEU A 546 -17.50 -32.70 32.73
N SER A 547 -17.81 -31.65 33.49
CA SER A 547 -19.18 -31.11 33.56
C SER A 547 -19.13 -29.60 33.85
N GLY A 548 -20.04 -28.82 33.25
CA GLY A 548 -19.97 -27.35 33.26
C GLY A 548 -20.74 -26.67 34.39
N ARG A 549 -20.62 -25.34 34.50
CA ARG A 549 -21.56 -24.48 35.24
C ARG A 549 -21.68 -23.08 34.63
N ARG A 550 -22.88 -22.51 34.79
CA ARG A 550 -23.27 -21.15 34.36
C ARG A 550 -22.60 -20.08 35.22
N ILE A 551 -22.44 -18.89 34.66
CA ILE A 551 -22.38 -17.63 35.45
C ILE A 551 -23.70 -16.89 35.25
N GLN A 552 -24.24 -16.40 36.37
CA GLN A 552 -25.47 -15.61 36.47
C GLN A 552 -25.09 -14.13 36.51
N VAL A 553 -25.83 -13.26 35.82
CA VAL A 553 -25.72 -11.79 36.02
C VAL A 553 -27.08 -11.27 36.44
N ALA A 554 -27.16 -10.81 37.70
CA ALA A 554 -28.30 -10.06 38.21
C ALA A 554 -28.21 -8.59 37.75
N GLY A 555 -29.35 -7.96 37.49
CA GLY A 555 -29.40 -6.68 36.78
C GLY A 555 -29.77 -5.46 37.62
N ALA A 556 -29.73 -4.30 36.96
CA ALA A 556 -30.36 -3.05 37.40
C ALA A 556 -30.89 -2.30 36.16
N ILE A 557 -32.21 -2.27 35.98
CA ILE A 557 -32.87 -1.54 34.87
C ILE A 557 -33.48 -0.25 35.43
N GLY A 558 -32.97 0.90 34.99
CA GLY A 558 -33.49 2.21 35.40
C GLY A 558 -33.35 3.36 34.38
N ALA A 559 -32.38 3.29 33.47
CA ALA A 559 -32.05 4.40 32.54
C ALA A 559 -32.21 4.04 31.04
N GLY A 560 -32.88 2.93 30.71
CA GLY A 560 -32.84 2.33 29.36
C GLY A 560 -33.72 3.01 28.30
N LYS A 561 -34.89 3.56 28.66
CA LYS A 561 -35.94 3.90 27.68
C LYS A 561 -35.60 5.12 26.81
N THR A 562 -35.24 6.25 27.41
CA THR A 562 -34.83 7.46 26.68
C THR A 562 -33.57 7.24 25.85
N THR A 563 -32.66 6.38 26.33
CA THR A 563 -31.43 6.00 25.63
C THR A 563 -31.71 5.11 24.41
N PHE A 564 -32.68 4.20 24.51
CA PHE A 564 -33.12 3.37 23.38
C PHE A 564 -33.86 4.22 22.34
N ALA A 565 -34.80 5.08 22.74
CA ALA A 565 -35.52 5.98 21.83
C ALA A 565 -34.54 6.94 21.10
N ARG A 566 -33.54 7.50 21.78
CA ARG A 566 -32.48 8.29 21.14
C ARG A 566 -31.61 7.47 20.19
N ARG A 567 -31.23 6.24 20.53
CA ARG A 567 -30.42 5.38 19.65
C ARG A 567 -31.20 4.95 18.41
N LEU A 568 -32.48 4.61 18.56
CA LEU A 568 -33.35 4.23 17.46
C LEU A 568 -33.67 5.43 16.55
N GLY A 569 -34.04 6.58 17.13
CA GLY A 569 -34.26 7.82 16.38
C GLY A 569 -33.00 8.33 15.67
N LYS A 570 -31.80 8.12 16.24
CA LYS A 570 -30.51 8.45 15.58
C LYS A 570 -30.10 7.43 14.52
N ALA A 571 -30.58 6.18 14.58
CA ALA A 571 -30.35 5.16 13.56
C ALA A 571 -31.33 5.25 12.38
N LEU A 572 -32.53 5.82 12.60
CA LEU A 572 -33.60 5.94 11.60
C LEU A 572 -33.88 7.39 11.16
N SER A 573 -33.15 8.37 11.70
CA SER A 573 -33.30 9.81 11.40
C SER A 573 -34.69 10.42 11.67
N ILE A 574 -35.42 9.89 12.66
CA ILE A 574 -36.76 10.37 13.06
C ILE A 574 -36.67 11.31 14.27
N PRO A 575 -37.42 12.43 14.33
CA PRO A 575 -37.51 13.30 15.50
C PRO A 575 -37.97 12.54 16.76
N VAL A 576 -37.20 12.64 17.84
CA VAL A 576 -37.44 11.88 19.10
C VAL A 576 -38.84 12.14 19.69
N CYS A 577 -39.41 13.33 19.47
CA CYS A 577 -40.75 13.69 19.94
C CYS A 577 -41.90 12.89 19.29
N GLU A 578 -41.75 12.41 18.05
CA GLU A 578 -42.79 11.63 17.37
C GLU A 578 -42.80 10.16 17.85
N LEU A 579 -41.61 9.63 18.17
CA LEU A 579 -41.46 8.33 18.81
C LEU A 579 -42.07 8.31 20.23
N ASP A 580 -41.86 9.36 21.02
CA ASP A 580 -42.41 9.45 22.38
C ASP A 580 -43.95 9.52 22.41
N SER A 581 -44.61 10.08 21.39
CA SER A 581 -46.08 10.03 21.25
C SER A 581 -46.60 8.60 21.00
N LEU A 582 -45.95 7.83 20.12
CA LEU A 582 -46.34 6.45 19.82
C LEU A 582 -46.21 5.51 21.03
N PHE A 583 -45.18 5.70 21.87
CA PHE A 583 -45.06 4.95 23.13
C PHE A 583 -46.09 5.37 24.19
N HIS A 584 -46.78 6.49 24.02
CA HIS A 584 -47.75 7.00 24.98
C HIS A 584 -49.17 6.44 24.81
N GLU A 585 -49.56 6.05 23.58
CA GLU A 585 -50.87 5.44 23.28
C GLU A 585 -51.00 3.97 23.74
N SER A 586 -49.87 3.29 24.01
CA SER A 586 -49.82 1.94 24.59
C SER A 586 -50.34 1.83 26.05
N ARG A 587 -50.92 2.89 26.63
CA ARG A 587 -51.33 2.94 28.04
C ARG A 587 -52.68 2.27 28.32
N ALA A 588 -52.69 0.94 28.34
CA ALA A 588 -53.72 0.14 29.01
C ALA A 588 -53.13 -1.06 29.78
N GLY A 589 -52.20 -0.79 30.71
CA GLY A 589 -51.88 -1.70 31.82
C GLY A 589 -51.12 -2.99 31.49
N GLY A 590 -49.86 -2.89 31.04
CA GLY A 590 -48.96 -4.04 30.92
C GLY A 590 -47.54 -3.63 30.55
N ALA A 591 -46.54 -4.44 30.90
CA ALA A 591 -45.17 -4.23 30.41
C ALA A 591 -45.06 -4.78 28.98
N LEU A 592 -44.66 -3.93 28.03
CA LEU A 592 -44.41 -4.31 26.63
C LEU A 592 -43.41 -5.46 26.53
N SER A 593 -43.77 -6.51 25.78
CA SER A 593 -42.85 -7.62 25.48
C SER A 593 -41.90 -7.26 24.33
N ALA A 594 -40.82 -8.04 24.17
CA ALA A 594 -39.90 -7.86 23.06
C ALA A 594 -40.56 -8.11 21.69
N ASP A 595 -41.61 -8.93 21.64
CA ASP A 595 -42.33 -9.24 20.42
C ASP A 595 -43.31 -8.12 20.02
N ASP A 596 -43.88 -7.40 20.98
CA ASP A 596 -44.69 -6.21 20.70
C ASP A 596 -43.83 -5.09 20.10
N ALA A 597 -42.64 -4.85 20.68
CA ALA A 597 -41.67 -3.91 20.13
C ALA A 597 -41.22 -4.29 18.70
N ARG A 598 -41.05 -5.59 18.42
CA ARG A 598 -40.77 -6.08 17.06
C ARG A 598 -41.91 -5.78 16.08
N ARG A 599 -43.17 -6.04 16.45
CA ARG A 599 -44.33 -5.75 15.59
C ARG A 599 -44.48 -4.26 15.33
N THR A 600 -44.24 -3.40 16.31
CA THR A 600 -44.28 -1.94 16.13
C THR A 600 -43.19 -1.46 15.16
N VAL A 601 -41.96 -1.98 15.27
CA VAL A 601 -40.88 -1.67 14.32
C VAL A 601 -41.20 -2.21 12.93
N GLN A 602 -41.80 -3.40 12.82
CA GLN A 602 -42.15 -3.98 11.53
C GLN A 602 -43.27 -3.20 10.82
N ALA A 603 -44.29 -2.74 11.54
CA ALA A 603 -45.32 -1.86 10.99
C ALA A 603 -44.78 -0.48 10.54
N LEU A 604 -43.70 0.01 11.17
CA LEU A 604 -42.96 1.22 10.77
C LEU A 604 -42.15 1.04 9.47
N VAL A 605 -41.69 -0.19 9.20
CA VAL A 605 -40.99 -0.56 7.96
C VAL A 605 -41.99 -0.79 6.82
N GLU A 606 -43.16 -1.35 7.11
CA GLU A 606 -44.22 -1.66 6.14
C GLU A 606 -45.06 -0.43 5.72
N SER A 607 -44.79 0.77 6.23
CA SER A 607 -45.61 1.98 6.01
C SER A 607 -44.91 3.18 5.35
N ASN A 608 -43.64 3.06 4.92
CA ASN A 608 -42.91 4.13 4.22
C ASN A 608 -42.21 3.60 2.94
N ASP A 609 -42.80 3.91 1.78
CA ASP A 609 -42.38 3.42 0.46
C ASP A 609 -41.21 4.19 -0.21
N GLU A 610 -40.65 5.24 0.42
CA GLU A 610 -39.61 6.08 -0.20
C GLU A 610 -38.30 6.17 0.61
N TRP A 611 -37.38 5.22 0.40
CA TRP A 611 -35.95 5.40 0.72
C TRP A 611 -35.06 4.79 -0.36
N ILE A 612 -34.79 5.56 -1.43
CA ILE A 612 -33.72 5.29 -2.39
C ILE A 612 -32.47 6.07 -1.96
N LEU A 613 -31.38 5.37 -1.66
CA LEU A 613 -30.04 5.95 -1.54
C LEU A 613 -29.06 5.16 -2.43
N ASP A 614 -28.34 5.91 -3.28
CA ASP A 614 -27.58 5.41 -4.44
C ASP A 614 -26.35 4.58 -4.05
N GLY A 615 -26.36 3.29 -4.39
CA GLY A 615 -25.24 2.36 -4.11
C GLY A 615 -24.11 2.42 -5.14
N LYS A 616 -23.28 3.46 -5.11
CA LYS A 616 -22.24 3.80 -6.11
C LYS A 616 -20.79 3.44 -5.71
N TYR A 617 -20.49 2.16 -5.44
CA TYR A 617 -19.14 1.73 -5.02
C TYR A 617 -18.60 0.58 -5.87
N VAL A 618 -17.50 0.79 -6.61
CA VAL A 618 -16.94 -0.23 -7.50
C VAL A 618 -15.47 -0.47 -7.18
N VAL A 619 -15.17 -1.66 -6.70
CA VAL A 619 -13.81 -2.14 -6.44
C VAL A 619 -13.31 -2.85 -7.69
N ALA A 620 -12.08 -2.57 -8.13
CA ALA A 620 -11.47 -3.23 -9.27
C ALA A 620 -10.14 -3.86 -8.87
N ILE A 621 -9.92 -5.11 -9.26
CA ILE A 621 -8.66 -5.82 -9.05
C ILE A 621 -7.98 -5.92 -10.42
N PRO A 622 -6.89 -5.17 -10.68
CA PRO A 622 -6.03 -5.42 -11.85
C PRO A 622 -5.30 -6.77 -11.73
N PRO A 623 -4.51 -7.21 -12.72
CA PRO A 623 -3.49 -8.25 -12.54
C PRO A 623 -2.16 -7.64 -12.03
N GLU A 624 -1.43 -8.33 -11.12
CA GLU A 624 -0.09 -7.95 -10.56
C GLU A 624 0.50 -9.04 -9.60
N GLU A 625 1.34 -8.77 -8.55
CA GLU A 625 2.75 -9.29 -8.32
C GLU A 625 3.14 -10.49 -7.37
N PHE A 626 4.45 -10.81 -7.37
CA PHE A 626 5.21 -11.76 -6.52
C PHE A 626 4.81 -11.75 -5.01
N MET A 627 5.03 -12.77 -4.16
CA MET A 627 5.88 -13.99 -4.24
C MET A 627 5.12 -15.23 -3.64
N LEU A 628 5.78 -16.38 -3.40
CA LEU A 628 5.34 -17.76 -3.72
C LEU A 628 4.89 -18.67 -2.56
N ASN A 629 4.25 -19.81 -2.89
CA ASN A 629 4.85 -21.13 -2.62
C ASN A 629 4.22 -22.26 -3.46
N GLN A 630 5.05 -22.98 -4.22
CA GLN A 630 4.79 -24.32 -4.74
C GLN A 630 6.09 -25.13 -4.69
N GLY A 631 5.99 -26.40 -4.30
CA GLY A 631 7.11 -27.35 -4.37
C GLY A 631 6.89 -28.35 -5.50
N THR A 632 7.73 -28.31 -6.53
CA THR A 632 7.75 -29.30 -7.61
C THR A 632 8.77 -30.40 -7.34
N ALA A 633 8.44 -31.65 -7.65
CA ALA A 633 9.41 -32.73 -7.77
C ALA A 633 9.44 -33.23 -9.24
N THR A 634 10.61 -33.13 -9.88
CA THR A 634 10.87 -33.62 -11.23
C THR A 634 11.90 -34.75 -11.21
N GLY A 635 11.77 -35.73 -12.10
CA GLY A 635 12.87 -36.63 -12.46
C GLY A 635 12.53 -38.12 -12.35
N PHE A 636 12.20 -38.73 -13.50
CA PHE A 636 12.51 -40.13 -13.76
C PHE A 636 13.69 -40.16 -14.74
N SER A 637 14.75 -40.88 -14.36
CA SER A 637 15.95 -41.28 -15.14
C SER A 637 16.58 -40.24 -16.08
#